data_AF-A0AAD7NJU6-F1
#
_entry.id   AF-A0AAD7NJU6-F1
#
_cell.length_a   1.000
_cell.length_b   1.000
_cell.length_c   1.000
_cell.angle_alpha   90.00
_cell.angle_beta   90.00
_cell.angle_gamma   90.00
#
_symmetry.space_group_name_H-M   'P 1'
#
loop_
_entity.id
_entity.type
_entity.pdbx_description
1 polymer ?
#
loop_
_entity_poly.entity_id
_entity_poly.type
_entity_poly.pdbx_seq_one_letter_code
_entity_poly.pdbx_strand_id
1 'polypeptide(L)'
;MGLDASDEEPDEPALDSDSSEDEQHGTPPGSPTPRPARPQPRRLNGRGRGAATVNSGNASVNGGNADASGVQAPGWAIDAKKALETGRMDEIWQRLVGLWWEKEKARGFAGPTRGYTEGRPIQVSEWVRYARKAPVKPAIEDVEAFGQKWWEWWVLMNPNWRERSSFAPRTHPRLEQTMGGEEWGAVDYSGPNGILNVLICLRWWRDAIGSNDDEEYWMEAVEDVIWALETIK
;
A
#
# COMPACT_ATOMS: atom_id res chain seq x y z
N MET A 1 53.89 -33.20 -25.12
CA MET A 1 52.78 -32.34 -25.55
C MET A 1 52.90 -31.06 -24.75
N GLY A 2 53.35 -29.99 -25.40
CA GLY A 2 53.56 -28.71 -24.75
C GLY A 2 54.53 -27.85 -25.55
N LEU A 3 54.18 -26.58 -25.65
CA LEU A 3 54.91 -25.44 -26.22
C LEU A 3 54.59 -25.14 -27.69
N ASP A 4 53.51 -24.39 -27.89
CA ASP A 4 53.48 -23.34 -28.90
C ASP A 4 52.96 -22.07 -28.22
N ALA A 5 53.81 -21.05 -28.20
CA ALA A 5 53.55 -19.71 -27.66
C ALA A 5 54.02 -18.73 -28.74
N SER A 6 53.05 -18.17 -29.45
CA SER A 6 53.17 -16.98 -30.29
C SER A 6 52.34 -15.91 -29.55
N ASP A 7 52.89 -14.86 -28.94
CA ASP A 7 53.71 -13.76 -29.47
C ASP A 7 52.97 -12.98 -30.57
N GLU A 8 52.15 -12.01 -30.13
CA GLU A 8 51.71 -10.86 -30.93
C GLU A 8 51.16 -9.76 -29.99
N GLU A 9 52.03 -8.80 -29.64
CA GLU A 9 51.64 -7.40 -29.36
C GLU A 9 51.32 -6.71 -30.70
N PRO A 10 50.40 -5.73 -30.75
CA PRO A 10 50.91 -4.36 -30.88
C PRO A 10 50.05 -3.20 -30.34
N ASP A 11 50.78 -2.11 -30.12
CA ASP A 11 50.49 -0.69 -30.35
C ASP A 11 49.50 0.09 -29.44
N GLU A 12 50.10 0.74 -28.44
CA GLU A 12 49.62 2.02 -27.91
C GLU A 12 49.93 3.18 -28.87
N PRO A 13 48.99 4.13 -29.06
CA PRO A 13 49.35 5.49 -29.41
C PRO A 13 49.34 6.40 -28.17
N ALA A 14 50.47 7.07 -27.98
CA ALA A 14 50.73 8.09 -26.99
C ALA A 14 49.90 9.36 -27.18
N LEU A 15 49.51 9.92 -26.02
CA LEU A 15 49.55 11.33 -25.61
C LEU A 15 49.49 12.41 -26.70
N ASP A 16 48.46 13.25 -26.62
CA ASP A 16 48.68 14.68 -26.76
C ASP A 16 48.04 15.44 -25.58
N SER A 17 48.81 16.40 -25.11
CA SER A 17 48.62 17.22 -23.92
C SER A 17 48.05 18.58 -24.31
N ASP A 18 47.79 19.41 -23.30
CA ASP A 18 47.68 20.88 -23.40
C ASP A 18 46.28 21.40 -23.82
N SER A 19 45.66 22.39 -23.19
CA SER A 19 46.00 23.29 -22.09
C SER A 19 44.69 24.02 -21.71
N SER A 20 44.44 24.31 -20.42
CA SER A 20 44.30 25.67 -19.81
C SER A 20 43.35 26.63 -20.55
N GLU A 21 42.49 27.46 -19.96
CA GLU A 21 42.09 27.93 -18.63
C GLU A 21 40.85 28.81 -18.94
N ASP A 22 39.89 28.93 -18.03
CA ASP A 22 39.31 30.26 -17.72
C ASP A 22 38.40 30.15 -16.50
N GLU A 23 38.95 30.58 -15.37
CA GLU A 23 38.20 31.06 -14.23
C GLU A 23 37.37 32.28 -14.64
N GLN A 24 36.13 32.38 -14.14
CA GLN A 24 35.61 33.68 -13.76
C GLN A 24 34.67 33.59 -12.56
N HIS A 25 35.26 33.99 -11.43
CA HIS A 25 34.61 34.39 -10.19
C HIS A 25 33.60 35.54 -10.42
N GLY A 26 32.43 35.44 -9.81
CA GLY A 26 31.47 36.55 -9.70
C GLY A 26 30.37 36.25 -8.68
N THR A 27 30.52 36.85 -7.50
CA THR A 27 29.72 36.74 -6.27
C THR A 27 28.24 37.16 -6.40
N PRO A 28 27.36 36.74 -5.47
CA PRO A 28 25.94 37.10 -5.45
C PRO A 28 25.72 38.48 -4.82
N PRO A 29 24.68 39.22 -5.24
CA PRO A 29 23.80 39.79 -4.21
C PRO A 29 22.33 39.95 -4.66
N GLY A 30 21.40 39.85 -3.69
CA GLY A 30 20.12 40.54 -3.80
C GLY A 30 18.88 39.78 -3.34
N SER A 31 18.73 39.58 -2.03
CA SER A 31 17.39 39.60 -1.41
C SER A 31 17.08 41.04 -0.97
N PRO A 32 16.04 41.65 -1.54
CA PRO A 32 15.02 42.34 -0.73
C PRO A 32 13.62 42.11 -1.38
N THR A 33 12.47 41.96 -0.73
CA THR A 33 11.90 42.32 0.57
C THR A 33 10.59 41.53 0.72
N PRO A 34 9.98 41.43 1.92
CA PRO A 34 8.72 40.73 2.13
C PRO A 34 7.55 41.51 1.49
N ARG A 35 6.72 40.83 0.69
CA ARG A 35 5.46 41.37 0.19
C ARG A 35 4.48 41.51 1.37
N PRO A 36 3.78 42.66 1.52
CA PRO A 36 2.90 42.90 2.67
C PRO A 36 1.71 41.94 2.69
N ALA A 37 1.38 41.48 3.89
CA ALA A 37 0.27 40.60 4.20
C ALA A 37 -1.06 41.16 3.64
N ARG A 38 -1.78 40.33 2.89
CA ARG A 38 -3.16 40.60 2.49
C ARG A 38 -4.06 40.47 3.74
N PRO A 39 -5.01 41.38 3.99
CA PRO A 39 -5.81 41.37 5.20
C PRO A 39 -6.68 40.12 5.31
N GLN A 40 -6.66 39.47 6.48
CA GLN A 40 -7.65 38.46 6.85
C GLN A 40 -9.02 39.14 7.04
N PRO A 41 -10.11 38.62 6.47
CA PRO A 41 -11.44 39.06 6.87
C PRO A 41 -11.71 38.61 8.31
N ARG A 42 -12.06 39.61 9.13
CA ARG A 42 -12.47 39.49 10.53
C ARG A 42 -13.51 38.38 10.74
N ARG A 43 -13.30 37.64 11.83
CA ARG A 43 -14.32 36.80 12.47
C ARG A 43 -15.58 37.63 12.76
N LEU A 44 -16.71 37.19 12.21
CA LEU A 44 -18.03 37.56 12.72
C LEU A 44 -18.54 36.41 13.56
N ASN A 45 -18.44 36.60 14.88
CA ASN A 45 -19.22 35.84 15.85
C ASN A 45 -20.69 36.22 15.68
N GLY A 46 -21.48 35.33 15.08
CA GLY A 46 -22.93 35.36 15.11
C GLY A 46 -23.47 34.27 16.04
N ARG A 47 -23.86 34.65 17.25
CA ARG A 47 -24.72 33.86 18.14
C ARG A 47 -26.15 33.84 17.59
N GLY A 48 -26.82 32.68 17.63
CA GLY A 48 -28.27 32.52 17.49
C GLY A 48 -28.64 31.18 16.89
N ARG A 49 -28.73 30.11 17.69
CA ARG A 49 -29.99 29.52 18.23
C ARG A 49 -30.99 29.09 17.14
N GLY A 50 -31.12 27.78 16.96
CA GLY A 50 -32.23 27.14 16.25
C GLY A 50 -32.08 25.61 16.33
N ALA A 51 -32.89 24.99 17.19
CA ALA A 51 -32.92 23.55 17.42
C ALA A 51 -33.54 22.80 16.24
N ALA A 52 -32.96 21.64 15.88
CA ALA A 52 -33.65 20.54 15.24
C ALA A 52 -32.87 19.24 15.50
N THR A 53 -33.20 18.61 16.63
CA THR A 53 -32.87 17.22 16.91
C THR A 53 -33.59 16.35 15.89
N VAL A 54 -32.86 15.81 14.92
CA VAL A 54 -33.31 14.64 14.16
C VAL A 54 -32.34 13.50 14.47
N ASN A 55 -32.67 12.82 15.54
CA ASN A 55 -32.12 11.54 15.93
C ASN A 55 -32.67 10.48 14.96
N SER A 56 -31.99 10.27 13.83
CA SER A 56 -32.33 9.18 12.91
C SER A 56 -31.58 7.91 13.30
N GLY A 57 -32.21 7.17 14.21
CA GLY A 57 -32.33 5.72 14.17
C GLY A 57 -31.04 4.91 14.17
N ASN A 58 -30.57 4.56 15.36
CA ASN A 58 -29.97 3.27 15.61
C ASN A 58 -30.92 2.17 15.11
N ALA A 59 -30.64 1.60 13.94
CA ALA A 59 -31.21 0.32 13.53
C ALA A 59 -30.20 -0.79 13.90
N SER A 60 -30.21 -1.14 15.19
CA SER A 60 -29.81 -2.47 15.62
C SER A 60 -30.89 -3.43 15.13
N VAL A 61 -30.63 -4.11 14.02
CA VAL A 61 -31.42 -5.27 13.62
C VAL A 61 -30.53 -6.48 13.84
N ASN A 62 -30.78 -7.10 14.99
CA ASN A 62 -30.15 -8.34 15.42
C ASN A 62 -30.65 -9.47 14.51
N GLY A 63 -29.79 -9.88 13.58
CA GLY A 63 -29.94 -11.09 12.79
C GLY A 63 -28.64 -11.89 12.85
N GLY A 64 -28.16 -12.16 14.08
CA GLY A 64 -26.95 -12.94 14.30
C GLY A 64 -27.21 -14.43 14.10
N ASN A 65 -26.79 -14.97 12.97
CA ASN A 65 -26.59 -16.41 12.84
C ASN A 65 -25.27 -16.73 13.57
N ALA A 66 -25.37 -17.17 14.82
CA ALA A 66 -24.20 -17.49 15.63
C ALA A 66 -23.50 -18.74 15.08
N ASP A 67 -22.20 -18.64 14.79
CA ASP A 67 -21.37 -19.82 14.54
C ASP A 67 -20.80 -20.37 15.85
N ALA A 68 -20.21 -21.57 15.78
CA ALA A 68 -19.74 -22.38 16.90
C ALA A 68 -18.68 -21.69 17.81
N SER A 69 -18.22 -20.48 17.49
CA SER A 69 -17.25 -19.70 18.28
C SER A 69 -17.87 -18.52 19.05
N GLY A 70 -19.16 -18.22 18.88
CA GLY A 70 -19.88 -17.18 19.63
C GLY A 70 -19.52 -15.71 19.32
N VAL A 71 -18.54 -15.46 18.45
CA VAL A 71 -18.17 -14.10 18.02
C VAL A 71 -19.06 -13.68 16.84
N GLN A 72 -19.96 -12.73 17.08
CA GLN A 72 -20.80 -12.17 16.03
C GLN A 72 -20.00 -11.20 15.14
N ALA A 73 -19.93 -11.48 13.85
CA ALA A 73 -19.25 -10.60 12.89
C ALA A 73 -20.02 -9.27 12.75
N PRO A 74 -19.33 -8.12 12.80
CA PRO A 74 -19.96 -6.81 12.57
C PRO A 74 -20.33 -6.62 11.10
N GLY A 75 -21.31 -5.76 10.82
CA GLY A 75 -21.82 -5.53 9.46
C GLY A 75 -20.73 -5.15 8.46
N TRP A 76 -19.75 -4.33 8.87
CA TRP A 76 -18.64 -3.94 7.98
C TRP A 76 -17.81 -5.14 7.51
N ALA A 77 -17.62 -6.17 8.37
CA ALA A 77 -16.80 -7.33 8.03
C ALA A 77 -17.56 -8.24 7.05
N ILE A 78 -18.86 -8.41 7.27
CA ILE A 78 -19.75 -9.15 6.36
C ILE A 78 -19.78 -8.49 4.98
N ASP A 79 -19.98 -7.17 4.94
CA ASP A 79 -20.01 -6.39 3.70
C ASP A 79 -18.66 -6.46 2.97
N ALA A 80 -17.56 -6.36 3.71
CA ALA A 80 -16.21 -6.49 3.18
C ALA A 80 -15.95 -7.88 2.58
N LYS A 81 -16.26 -8.96 3.32
CA LYS A 81 -16.10 -10.33 2.84
C LYS A 81 -16.92 -10.56 1.56
N LYS A 82 -18.19 -10.13 1.56
CA LYS A 82 -19.04 -10.19 0.38
C LYS A 82 -18.44 -9.45 -0.81
N ALA A 83 -17.88 -8.26 -0.60
CA ALA A 83 -17.22 -7.49 -1.67
C ALA A 83 -15.99 -8.22 -2.22
N LEU A 84 -15.15 -8.80 -1.36
CA LEU A 84 -13.95 -9.55 -1.75
C LEU A 84 -14.28 -10.84 -2.52
N GLU A 85 -15.38 -11.51 -2.17
CA GLU A 85 -15.84 -12.77 -2.79
C GLU A 85 -16.75 -12.56 -4.02
N THR A 86 -17.12 -11.31 -4.34
CA THR A 86 -18.01 -11.04 -5.47
C THR A 86 -17.29 -11.35 -6.80
N GLY A 87 -17.93 -12.11 -7.69
CA GLY A 87 -17.38 -12.43 -9.02
C GLY A 87 -16.62 -13.76 -9.06
N ARG A 88 -15.99 -14.07 -10.21
CA ARG A 88 -15.17 -15.28 -10.36
C ARG A 88 -13.75 -14.97 -9.90
N MET A 89 -13.28 -15.66 -8.86
CA MET A 89 -11.93 -15.56 -8.32
C MET A 89 -11.32 -16.95 -8.17
N ASP A 90 -10.00 -17.03 -8.29
CA ASP A 90 -9.24 -18.27 -8.15
C ASP A 90 -9.15 -18.77 -6.70
N GLU A 91 -8.64 -19.99 -6.54
CA GLU A 91 -8.55 -20.67 -5.25
C GLU A 91 -7.57 -19.96 -4.30
N ILE A 92 -6.49 -19.38 -4.83
CA ILE A 92 -5.50 -18.67 -4.02
C ILE A 92 -6.08 -17.40 -3.39
N TRP A 93 -6.90 -16.65 -4.14
CA TRP A 93 -7.62 -15.51 -3.59
C TRP A 93 -8.61 -15.93 -2.49
N GLN A 94 -9.36 -17.00 -2.72
CA GLN A 94 -10.31 -17.51 -1.72
C GLN A 94 -9.59 -17.94 -0.42
N ARG A 95 -8.42 -18.56 -0.54
CA ARG A 95 -7.54 -18.86 0.61
C ARG A 95 -7.15 -17.59 1.37
N LEU A 96 -6.69 -16.55 0.66
CA LEU A 96 -6.33 -15.27 1.28
C LEU A 96 -7.50 -14.65 2.05
N VAL A 97 -8.68 -14.58 1.43
CA VAL A 97 -9.88 -14.02 2.08
C VAL A 97 -10.30 -14.85 3.30
N GLY A 98 -10.19 -16.18 3.23
CA GLY A 98 -10.44 -17.08 4.35
C GLY A 98 -9.47 -16.86 5.51
N LEU A 99 -8.16 -16.77 5.23
CA LEU A 99 -7.14 -16.48 6.24
C LEU A 99 -7.38 -15.14 6.94
N TRP A 100 -7.65 -14.09 6.17
CA TRP A 100 -8.00 -12.79 6.73
C TRP A 100 -9.22 -12.86 7.65
N TRP A 101 -10.29 -13.56 7.21
CA TRP A 101 -11.49 -13.71 8.02
C TRP A 101 -11.23 -14.41 9.36
N GLU A 102 -10.46 -15.50 9.35
CA GLU A 102 -10.12 -16.20 10.58
C GLU A 102 -9.25 -15.34 11.52
N LYS A 103 -8.31 -14.55 10.98
CA LYS A 103 -7.51 -13.60 11.78
C LYS A 103 -8.37 -12.49 12.40
N GLU A 104 -9.31 -11.93 11.64
CA GLU A 104 -10.25 -10.94 12.16
C GLU A 104 -11.15 -11.53 13.25
N LYS A 105 -11.68 -12.74 13.02
CA LYS A 105 -12.53 -13.45 13.96
C LYS A 105 -11.79 -13.75 15.26
N ALA A 106 -10.54 -14.21 15.19
CA ALA A 106 -9.69 -14.45 16.36
C ALA A 106 -9.45 -13.20 17.21
N ARG A 107 -9.48 -12.01 16.59
CA ARG A 107 -9.34 -10.70 17.27
C ARG A 107 -10.68 -10.02 17.59
N GLY A 108 -11.79 -10.75 17.41
CA GLY A 108 -13.12 -10.23 17.67
C GLY A 108 -13.52 -9.08 16.75
N PHE A 109 -12.92 -8.98 15.56
CA PHE A 109 -13.11 -7.88 14.60
C PHE A 109 -12.80 -6.50 15.18
N ALA A 110 -11.99 -6.44 16.23
CA ALA A 110 -11.51 -5.20 16.83
C ALA A 110 -10.30 -4.68 16.07
N GLY A 111 -10.05 -3.37 16.09
CA GLY A 111 -8.95 -2.78 15.36
C GLY A 111 -8.66 -1.36 15.80
N PRO A 112 -7.50 -0.80 15.45
CA PRO A 112 -7.19 0.58 15.78
C PRO A 112 -8.13 1.54 15.04
N THR A 113 -8.42 2.67 15.67
CA THR A 113 -9.24 3.74 15.07
C THR A 113 -8.56 4.38 13.85
N ARG A 114 -7.23 4.29 13.77
CA ARG A 114 -6.39 4.74 12.67
C ARG A 114 -5.52 3.58 12.18
N GLY A 115 -5.54 3.31 10.88
CA GLY A 115 -4.66 2.33 10.25
C GLY A 115 -3.36 2.96 9.75
N TYR A 116 -2.55 2.15 9.08
CA TYR A 116 -1.30 2.60 8.47
C TYR A 116 -1.56 3.45 7.21
N THR A 117 -1.04 4.67 7.17
CA THR A 117 -1.39 5.68 6.14
C THR A 117 -0.24 6.08 5.24
N GLU A 118 1.00 5.88 5.67
CA GLU A 118 2.18 6.21 4.88
C GLU A 118 2.26 5.33 3.63
N GLY A 119 2.66 5.90 2.48
CA GLY A 119 2.79 5.18 1.21
C GLY A 119 1.48 4.70 0.55
N ARG A 120 0.35 4.73 1.26
CA ARG A 120 -0.94 4.19 0.81
C ARG A 120 -1.39 4.77 -0.55
N PRO A 121 -1.84 3.94 -1.51
CA PRO A 121 -2.45 4.43 -2.75
C PRO A 121 -3.62 5.40 -2.49
N ILE A 122 -3.70 6.48 -3.27
CA ILE A 122 -4.68 7.55 -3.07
C ILE A 122 -6.11 7.04 -3.15
N GLN A 123 -6.36 6.07 -4.03
CA GLN A 123 -7.64 5.40 -4.23
C GLN A 123 -8.16 4.78 -2.92
N VAL A 124 -7.27 4.13 -2.15
CA VAL A 124 -7.62 3.54 -0.85
C VAL A 124 -7.91 4.66 0.16
N SER A 125 -7.14 5.74 0.15
CA SER A 125 -7.36 6.89 1.03
C SER A 125 -8.73 7.55 0.79
N GLU A 126 -9.11 7.73 -0.47
CA GLU A 126 -10.43 8.24 -0.84
C GLU A 126 -11.55 7.28 -0.43
N TRP A 127 -11.41 5.99 -0.72
CA TRP A 127 -12.40 4.99 -0.34
C TRP A 127 -12.63 4.94 1.19
N VAL A 128 -11.56 4.98 1.98
CA VAL A 128 -11.65 5.06 3.45
C VAL A 128 -12.33 6.37 3.89
N ARG A 129 -11.99 7.50 3.27
CA ARG A 129 -12.60 8.82 3.53
C ARG A 129 -14.11 8.82 3.27
N TYR A 130 -14.57 8.12 2.23
CA TYR A 130 -16.00 8.01 1.89
C TYR A 130 -16.71 6.89 2.67
N ALA A 131 -16.19 6.53 3.85
CA ALA A 131 -16.74 5.50 4.74
C ALA A 131 -16.91 4.15 4.05
N ARG A 132 -16.02 3.83 3.09
CA ARG A 132 -15.98 2.53 2.41
C ARG A 132 -17.26 2.18 1.65
N LYS A 133 -18.06 3.19 1.27
CA LYS A 133 -19.29 3.00 0.50
C LYS A 133 -18.95 2.49 -0.91
N ALA A 134 -19.66 1.46 -1.36
CA ALA A 134 -19.63 1.01 -2.75
C ALA A 134 -20.47 1.95 -3.65
N PRO A 135 -20.18 2.07 -4.98
CA PRO A 135 -19.13 1.45 -5.75
C PRO A 135 -18.27 2.51 -6.47
N VAL A 136 -17.19 2.97 -5.85
CA VAL A 136 -16.11 3.62 -6.60
C VAL A 136 -15.03 2.57 -6.75
N LYS A 137 -15.22 1.63 -7.69
CA LYS A 137 -14.04 0.96 -8.24
C LYS A 137 -13.22 2.07 -8.88
N PRO A 138 -12.00 2.36 -8.38
CA PRO A 138 -11.21 3.42 -8.98
C PRO A 138 -10.92 3.05 -10.43
N ALA A 139 -10.92 4.04 -11.32
CA ALA A 139 -10.34 3.85 -12.63
C ALA A 139 -8.82 3.68 -12.44
N ILE A 140 -8.29 2.52 -12.84
CA ILE A 140 -6.86 2.24 -12.86
C ILE A 140 -6.45 2.32 -14.33
N GLU A 141 -5.83 3.44 -14.70
CA GLU A 141 -5.38 3.69 -16.09
C GLU A 141 -4.05 2.99 -16.40
N ASP A 142 -3.17 2.91 -15.40
CA ASP A 142 -1.85 2.28 -15.47
C ASP A 142 -1.76 1.19 -14.41
N VAL A 143 -1.90 -0.07 -14.84
CA VAL A 143 -1.93 -1.26 -13.99
C VAL A 143 -0.55 -1.54 -13.39
N GLU A 144 0.51 -1.35 -14.17
CA GLU A 144 1.89 -1.57 -13.74
C GLU A 144 2.27 -0.58 -12.64
N ALA A 145 2.02 0.71 -12.86
CA ALA A 145 2.27 1.75 -11.86
C ALA A 145 1.43 1.55 -10.58
N PHE A 146 0.19 1.07 -10.73
CA PHE A 146 -0.66 0.74 -9.59
C PHE A 146 -0.08 -0.41 -8.76
N GLY A 147 0.38 -1.47 -9.43
CA GLY A 147 1.06 -2.60 -8.80
C GLY A 147 2.33 -2.20 -8.07
N GLN A 148 3.18 -1.38 -8.71
CA GLN A 148 4.36 -0.80 -8.05
C GLN A 148 4.00 0.00 -6.80
N LYS A 149 2.97 0.86 -6.89
CA LYS A 149 2.51 1.65 -5.74
C LYS A 149 2.00 0.76 -4.60
N TRP A 150 1.33 -0.33 -4.94
CA TRP A 150 0.87 -1.31 -3.96
C TRP A 150 2.07 -1.94 -3.23
N TRP A 151 3.10 -2.38 -3.95
CA TRP A 151 4.29 -2.99 -3.34
C TRP A 151 5.10 -2.01 -2.48
N GLU A 152 5.28 -0.77 -2.94
CA GLU A 152 5.88 0.29 -2.11
C GLU A 152 5.15 0.45 -0.78
N TRP A 153 3.82 0.50 -0.84
CA TRP A 153 2.99 0.61 0.36
C TRP A 153 3.11 -0.62 1.26
N TRP A 154 3.06 -1.81 0.67
CA TRP A 154 3.18 -3.08 1.41
C TRP A 154 4.53 -3.19 2.12
N VAL A 155 5.63 -2.83 1.45
CA VAL A 155 6.99 -2.82 2.03
C VAL A 155 7.13 -1.83 3.19
N LEU A 156 6.44 -0.70 3.11
CA LEU A 156 6.40 0.30 4.18
C LEU A 156 5.57 -0.16 5.38
N MET A 157 4.48 -0.91 5.14
CA MET A 157 3.68 -1.52 6.21
C MET A 157 4.43 -2.61 6.97
N ASN A 158 5.31 -3.33 6.29
CA ASN A 158 6.00 -4.47 6.85
C ASN A 158 7.11 -4.05 7.84
N PRO A 159 7.36 -4.86 8.88
CA PRO A 159 8.43 -4.58 9.82
C PRO A 159 9.81 -4.55 9.18
N ASN A 160 10.73 -3.80 9.79
CA ASN A 160 12.11 -3.67 9.31
C ASN A 160 12.91 -4.99 9.32
N TRP A 161 12.46 -6.00 10.07
CA TRP A 161 13.10 -7.32 10.10
C TRP A 161 12.80 -8.17 8.86
N ARG A 162 11.77 -7.84 8.07
CA ARG A 162 11.59 -8.44 6.74
C ARG A 162 12.60 -7.80 5.80
N GLU A 163 13.64 -8.56 5.44
CA GLU A 163 14.66 -8.12 4.51
C GLU A 163 14.02 -7.79 3.17
N ARG A 164 14.49 -6.71 2.53
CA ARG A 164 14.01 -6.25 1.22
C ARG A 164 15.00 -6.77 0.18
N SER A 165 14.56 -7.60 -0.75
CA SER A 165 15.42 -8.05 -1.85
C SER A 165 15.92 -6.85 -2.66
N SER A 166 17.18 -6.86 -3.06
CA SER A 166 17.79 -5.80 -3.86
C SER A 166 16.99 -5.52 -5.14
N PHE A 167 16.72 -4.24 -5.38
CA PHE A 167 16.05 -3.76 -6.58
C PHE A 167 16.94 -4.04 -7.83
N ALA A 168 16.56 -4.95 -8.71
CA ALA A 168 17.08 -5.15 -10.07
C ALA A 168 16.12 -4.57 -11.17
N PRO A 169 16.49 -4.50 -12.45
CA PRO A 169 15.82 -3.60 -13.41
C PRO A 169 14.41 -4.01 -13.88
N ARG A 170 13.92 -5.17 -13.44
CA ARG A 170 12.49 -5.59 -13.53
C ARG A 170 11.97 -6.06 -12.16
N THR A 171 12.52 -5.49 -11.08
CA THR A 171 12.22 -5.93 -9.73
C THR A 171 11.29 -4.99 -9.02
N HIS A 172 10.38 -5.64 -8.33
CA HIS A 172 9.65 -5.02 -7.26
C HIS A 172 10.29 -5.46 -5.95
N PRO A 173 10.22 -4.63 -4.90
CA PRO A 173 10.81 -4.96 -3.62
C PRO A 173 10.10 -6.20 -3.05
N ARG A 174 10.73 -7.37 -3.18
CA ARG A 174 10.26 -8.59 -2.52
C ARG A 174 10.70 -8.53 -1.07
N LEU A 175 9.82 -9.01 -0.20
CA LEU A 175 10.13 -9.12 1.21
C LEU A 175 10.49 -10.57 1.49
N GLU A 176 11.67 -10.79 2.06
CA GLU A 176 12.09 -12.14 2.40
C GLU A 176 11.16 -12.76 3.43
N GLN A 177 10.91 -14.06 3.26
CA GLN A 177 10.08 -14.87 4.13
C GLN A 177 10.90 -15.36 5.35
N THR A 178 11.43 -14.42 6.12
CA THR A 178 12.27 -14.73 7.29
C THR A 178 11.40 -14.96 8.54
N MET A 179 11.70 -16.04 9.28
CA MET A 179 11.06 -16.34 10.56
C MET A 179 11.94 -15.80 11.69
N GLY A 180 11.77 -14.54 12.10
CA GLY A 180 12.69 -13.96 13.09
C GLY A 180 12.27 -12.70 13.86
N GLY A 181 11.11 -12.12 13.59
CA GLY A 181 10.66 -10.89 14.27
C GLY A 181 9.70 -11.10 15.43
N GLU A 182 9.79 -10.26 16.47
CA GLU A 182 8.91 -10.31 17.64
C GLU A 182 7.52 -9.68 17.37
N GLU A 183 7.42 -8.66 16.51
CA GLU A 183 6.18 -7.91 16.27
C GLU A 183 5.97 -7.59 14.78
N TRP A 184 4.75 -7.83 14.28
CA TRP A 184 4.31 -7.59 12.89
C TRP A 184 3.84 -6.15 12.63
N GLY A 185 3.77 -5.31 13.66
CA GLY A 185 3.47 -3.89 13.57
C GLY A 185 2.15 -3.60 12.83
N ALA A 186 2.22 -2.76 11.81
CA ALA A 186 1.05 -2.30 11.04
C ALA A 186 0.35 -3.41 10.24
N VAL A 187 1.05 -4.51 9.92
CA VAL A 187 0.49 -5.68 9.24
C VAL A 187 -0.46 -6.45 10.16
N ASP A 188 -0.23 -6.39 11.48
CA ASP A 188 -1.06 -7.09 12.47
C ASP A 188 -2.33 -6.33 12.87
N TYR A 189 -2.56 -5.14 12.29
CA TYR A 189 -3.78 -4.40 12.55
C TYR A 189 -4.98 -5.18 12.00
N SER A 190 -5.89 -5.55 12.88
CA SER A 190 -7.23 -6.04 12.55
C SER A 190 -8.23 -4.89 12.41
N GLY A 191 -9.47 -5.23 12.06
CA GLY A 191 -10.56 -4.30 11.90
C GLY A 191 -10.55 -3.56 10.55
N PRO A 192 -11.46 -2.59 10.38
CA PRO A 192 -11.72 -1.96 9.07
C PRO A 192 -10.58 -1.06 8.56
N ASN A 193 -9.55 -0.84 9.37
CA ASN A 193 -8.39 -0.02 9.05
C ASN A 193 -7.11 -0.83 8.80
N GLY A 194 -7.17 -2.14 9.00
CA GLY A 194 -6.05 -3.06 8.92
C GLY A 194 -5.85 -3.66 7.53
N ILE A 195 -5.55 -4.96 7.52
CA ILE A 195 -5.30 -5.77 6.31
C ILE A 195 -6.45 -5.71 5.29
N LEU A 196 -7.69 -5.47 5.73
CA LEU A 196 -8.81 -5.27 4.81
C LEU A 196 -8.50 -4.24 3.71
N ASN A 197 -7.81 -3.14 4.03
CA ASN A 197 -7.48 -2.11 3.04
C ASN A 197 -6.51 -2.64 1.97
N VAL A 198 -5.59 -3.53 2.36
CA VAL A 198 -4.62 -4.17 1.47
C VAL A 198 -5.35 -5.11 0.50
N LEU A 199 -6.27 -5.94 1.02
CA LEU A 199 -7.09 -6.87 0.23
C LEU A 199 -7.99 -6.13 -0.75
N ILE A 200 -8.64 -5.04 -0.33
CA ILE A 200 -9.48 -4.25 -1.24
C ILE A 200 -8.64 -3.63 -2.37
N CYS A 201 -7.42 -3.17 -2.06
CA CYS A 201 -6.51 -2.64 -3.07
C CYS A 201 -6.07 -3.74 -4.06
N LEU A 202 -5.68 -4.92 -3.57
CA LEU A 202 -5.36 -6.09 -4.41
C LEU A 202 -6.54 -6.49 -5.30
N ARG A 203 -7.76 -6.40 -4.77
CA ARG A 203 -8.97 -6.70 -5.51
C ARG A 203 -9.18 -5.75 -6.69
N TRP A 204 -8.97 -4.45 -6.47
CA TRP A 204 -9.04 -3.47 -7.56
C TRP A 204 -7.96 -3.69 -8.60
N TRP A 205 -6.74 -4.01 -8.15
CA TRP A 205 -5.65 -4.36 -9.05
C TRP A 205 -6.04 -5.55 -9.93
N ARG A 206 -6.52 -6.65 -9.34
CA ARG A 206 -6.97 -7.84 -10.08
C ARG A 206 -8.02 -7.53 -11.13
N ASP A 207 -9.02 -6.73 -10.76
CA ASP A 207 -10.10 -6.33 -11.64
C ASP A 207 -9.63 -5.47 -12.83
N ALA A 208 -8.46 -4.82 -12.74
CA ALA A 208 -7.88 -3.97 -13.77
C ALA A 208 -6.88 -4.68 -14.70
N ILE A 209 -6.41 -5.89 -14.34
CA ILE A 209 -5.44 -6.66 -15.12
C ILE A 209 -6.05 -7.09 -16.45
N GLY A 210 -5.34 -6.75 -17.54
CA GLY A 210 -5.68 -7.17 -18.91
C GLY A 210 -4.59 -7.99 -19.61
N SER A 211 -3.45 -8.23 -18.95
CA SER A 211 -2.27 -8.92 -19.48
C SER A 211 -1.81 -10.04 -18.54
N ASN A 212 -1.03 -11.01 -19.06
CA ASN A 212 -0.52 -12.13 -18.26
C ASN A 212 0.63 -11.72 -17.32
N ASP A 213 1.49 -10.78 -17.74
CA ASP A 213 2.64 -10.33 -16.93
C ASP A 213 2.16 -9.62 -15.65
N ASP A 214 1.10 -8.80 -15.76
CA ASP A 214 0.48 -8.16 -14.59
C ASP A 214 -0.20 -9.18 -13.66
N GLU A 215 -0.67 -10.31 -14.19
CA GLU A 215 -1.30 -11.39 -13.43
C GLU A 215 -0.29 -12.14 -12.55
N GLU A 216 0.89 -12.47 -13.08
CA GLU A 216 1.98 -13.07 -12.30
C GLU A 216 2.42 -12.12 -11.18
N TYR A 217 2.59 -10.84 -11.50
CA TYR A 217 3.02 -9.84 -10.51
C TYR A 217 2.00 -9.61 -9.39
N TRP A 218 0.70 -9.65 -9.74
CA TRP A 218 -0.36 -9.64 -8.74
C TRP A 218 -0.39 -10.92 -7.91
N MET A 219 -0.12 -12.08 -8.51
CA MET A 219 -0.08 -13.37 -7.80
C MET A 219 1.02 -13.40 -6.74
N GLU A 220 2.21 -12.89 -7.05
CA GLU A 220 3.29 -12.74 -6.07
C GLU A 220 2.85 -11.91 -4.84
N ALA A 221 2.07 -10.86 -5.07
CA ALA A 221 1.56 -10.01 -4.00
C ALA A 221 0.56 -10.77 -3.10
N VAL A 222 -0.32 -11.56 -3.71
CA VAL A 222 -1.28 -12.42 -2.99
C VAL A 222 -0.54 -13.45 -2.14
N GLU A 223 0.46 -14.12 -2.71
CA GLU A 223 1.28 -15.11 -2.01
C GLU A 223 2.02 -14.51 -0.80
N ASP A 224 2.58 -13.31 -0.96
CA ASP A 224 3.28 -12.62 0.12
C ASP A 224 2.34 -12.27 1.28
N VAL A 225 1.13 -11.79 0.99
CA VAL A 225 0.13 -11.49 2.02
C VAL A 225 -0.37 -12.75 2.72
N ILE A 226 -0.57 -13.86 1.97
CA ILE A 226 -0.90 -15.16 2.56
C ILE A 226 0.19 -15.57 3.55
N TRP A 227 1.45 -15.54 3.12
CA TRP A 227 2.57 -15.91 3.99
C TRP A 227 2.62 -15.04 5.25
N ALA A 228 2.43 -13.72 5.11
CA ALA A 228 2.40 -12.82 6.25
C ALA A 228 1.27 -13.17 7.24
N LEU A 229 0.05 -13.39 6.75
CA LEU A 229 -1.08 -13.77 7.59
C LEU A 229 -0.91 -15.14 8.27
N GLU A 230 -0.27 -16.10 7.61
CA GLU A 230 0.03 -17.41 8.20
C GLU A 230 1.10 -17.34 9.29
N THR A 231 2.02 -16.38 9.17
CA THR A 231 3.14 -16.21 10.11
C THR A 231 2.79 -15.34 11.31
N ILE A 232 1.83 -14.44 11.17
CA ILE A 232 1.24 -13.70 12.29
C ILE A 232 0.62 -14.69 13.28
N LYS A 233 0.89 -14.53 14.57
CA LYS A 233 0.30 -15.37 15.63
C LYS A 233 -1.13 -14.92 15.93
#